data_AF-A0A1V6HA40-F1
#
_entry.id   AF-A0A1V6HA40-F1
#
_cell.length_a   1.000
_cell.length_b   1.000
_cell.length_c   1.000
_cell.angle_alpha   90.00
_cell.angle_beta   90.00
_cell.angle_gamma   90.00
#
_symmetry.space_group_name_H-M   'P 1'
#
loop_
_entity.id
_entity.type
_entity.pdbx_description
1 polymer ?
#
loop_
_entity_poly.entity_id
_entity_poly.type
_entity_poly.pdbx_seq_one_letter_code
_entity_poly.pdbx_strand_id
1 'polypeptide(L)'
;MTRQELKTAISNAVKEPLPHGGRVKPYNLPVCDFDELGDVIEHQQKRLKTVKQYADIDDRNQQVSSQFFKDFACDGCDLLCPGVRIELISDAKLADLIVKDLEKALEGELIISSLDLLGVKAIDKVLAACKSQPVAKRILLWGGVGRTRNDQIVGLCEKHGFDELVLMVRPTVRQAGGVQAWELGNVDQINSMFAHFNGPVRPALFVVVNYQLDDRTVGFDTAQVLELAKQLKASKGRRIYLAVSPRTDPAAPVLDLKQQDAIVQKSLELAAAFKTMGLEPLLVANPSAPKEPMWLRVSCHVPAVDWGPWFVKHRFAGPQFGWVMWSYPVWVREPIL
;
A
#
# COMPACT_ATOMS: atom_id res chain seq x y z
N MET A 1 -17.65 6.56 12.10
CA MET A 1 -18.54 5.48 12.55
C MET A 1 -17.69 4.38 13.17
N THR A 2 -17.87 4.09 14.45
CA THR A 2 -17.16 3.03 15.19
C THR A 2 -17.85 1.68 15.02
N ARG A 3 -17.18 0.57 15.37
CA ARG A 3 -17.79 -0.77 15.42
C ARG A 3 -19.06 -0.78 16.28
N GLN A 4 -19.05 -0.09 17.43
CA GLN A 4 -20.21 -0.01 18.32
C GLN A 4 -21.35 0.83 17.71
N GLU A 5 -21.04 1.96 17.08
CA GLU A 5 -22.06 2.77 16.38
C GLU A 5 -22.72 1.99 15.25
N LEU A 6 -21.95 1.19 14.50
CA LEU A 6 -22.47 0.33 13.45
C LEU A 6 -23.33 -0.80 14.02
N LYS A 7 -22.89 -1.42 15.12
CA LYS A 7 -23.70 -2.42 15.85
C LYS A 7 -25.04 -1.84 16.30
N THR A 8 -25.01 -0.67 16.94
CA THR A 8 -26.21 0.03 17.40
C THR A 8 -27.12 0.45 16.24
N ALA A 9 -26.56 0.96 15.15
CA ALA A 9 -27.33 1.35 13.97
C ALA A 9 -28.03 0.14 13.33
N ILE A 10 -27.32 -0.98 13.16
CA ILE A 10 -27.90 -2.22 12.65
C ILE A 10 -28.98 -2.74 13.60
N SER A 11 -28.68 -2.82 14.90
CA SER A 11 -29.64 -3.26 15.92
C SER A 11 -30.91 -2.42 15.91
N ASN A 12 -30.79 -1.10 15.78
CA ASN A 12 -31.92 -0.18 15.67
C ASN A 12 -32.70 -0.38 14.37
N ALA A 13 -32.02 -0.58 13.25
CA ALA A 13 -32.63 -0.78 11.94
C ALA A 13 -33.43 -2.09 11.84
N VAL A 14 -33.12 -3.08 12.68
CA VAL A 14 -33.80 -4.38 12.71
C VAL A 14 -34.77 -4.56 13.88
N LYS A 15 -35.08 -3.47 14.62
CA LYS A 15 -36.08 -3.53 15.71
C LYS A 15 -37.48 -3.85 15.20
N GLU A 16 -37.79 -3.40 14.00
CA GLU A 16 -39.02 -3.75 13.30
C GLU A 16 -38.76 -4.92 12.34
N PRO A 17 -39.70 -5.86 12.18
CA PRO A 17 -39.55 -6.96 11.24
C PRO A 17 -39.31 -6.42 9.82
N LEU A 18 -38.30 -6.94 9.14
CA LEU A 18 -38.07 -6.60 7.74
C LEU A 18 -39.26 -7.08 6.88
N PRO A 19 -39.65 -6.32 5.84
CA PRO A 19 -40.70 -6.73 4.92
C PRO A 19 -40.47 -8.15 4.40
N HIS A 20 -41.56 -8.92 4.32
CA HIS A 20 -41.55 -10.31 3.81
C HIS A 20 -40.66 -11.30 4.59
N GLY A 21 -40.32 -11.01 5.86
CA GLY A 21 -39.45 -11.88 6.65
C GLY A 21 -37.99 -11.85 6.18
N GLY A 22 -37.57 -10.74 5.60
CA GLY A 22 -36.19 -10.51 5.18
C GLY A 22 -35.20 -10.64 6.34
N ARG A 23 -33.93 -10.87 5.99
CA ARG A 23 -32.81 -10.96 6.94
C ARG A 23 -31.71 -9.98 6.54
N VAL A 24 -31.03 -9.41 7.52
CA VAL A 24 -29.85 -8.57 7.30
C VAL A 24 -28.62 -9.47 7.17
N LYS A 25 -27.83 -9.19 6.14
CA LYS A 25 -26.58 -9.91 5.88
C LYS A 25 -25.38 -8.99 6.10
N PRO A 26 -24.77 -9.00 7.30
CA PRO A 26 -23.63 -8.14 7.58
C PRO A 26 -22.38 -8.61 6.80
N TYR A 27 -22.06 -7.86 5.75
CA TYR A 27 -20.74 -7.93 5.12
C TYR A 27 -19.75 -7.19 6.02
N ASN A 28 -18.53 -7.72 6.15
CA ASN A 28 -17.38 -7.07 6.81
C ASN A 28 -17.33 -6.97 8.35
N LEU A 29 -18.31 -7.52 9.06
CA LEU A 29 -18.33 -7.59 10.52
C LEU A 29 -18.25 -9.04 11.03
N PRO A 30 -17.72 -9.25 12.25
CA PRO A 30 -17.84 -10.51 12.96
C PRO A 30 -19.29 -10.92 13.18
N VAL A 31 -19.59 -12.20 13.03
CA VAL A 31 -20.95 -12.73 13.24
C VAL A 31 -21.35 -12.63 14.71
N CYS A 32 -20.42 -12.91 15.63
CA CYS A 32 -20.61 -12.81 17.07
C CYS A 32 -20.97 -11.39 17.57
N ASP A 33 -20.83 -10.36 16.74
CA ASP A 33 -21.31 -9.02 17.10
C ASP A 33 -22.82 -8.91 17.14
N PHE A 34 -23.54 -9.87 16.58
CA PHE A 34 -24.99 -9.78 16.36
C PHE A 34 -25.74 -11.03 16.83
N ASP A 35 -25.10 -11.88 17.64
CA ASP A 35 -25.73 -13.11 18.14
C ASP A 35 -27.04 -12.79 18.89
N GLU A 36 -27.13 -11.63 19.56
CA GLU A 36 -28.35 -11.18 20.24
C GLU A 36 -29.54 -10.87 19.30
N LEU A 37 -29.30 -10.66 18.00
CA LEU A 37 -30.34 -10.32 17.02
C LEU A 37 -31.02 -11.54 16.39
N GLY A 38 -30.53 -12.75 16.71
CA GLY A 38 -31.13 -14.02 16.30
C GLY A 38 -31.37 -14.14 14.79
N ASP A 39 -32.53 -14.68 14.42
CA ASP A 39 -32.87 -15.02 13.03
C ASP A 39 -33.01 -13.82 12.09
N VAL A 40 -33.01 -12.58 12.61
CA VAL A 40 -33.04 -11.37 11.77
C VAL A 40 -31.70 -11.16 11.06
N ILE A 41 -30.63 -11.81 11.53
CA ILE A 41 -29.29 -11.78 10.92
C ILE A 41 -29.01 -13.10 10.21
N GLU A 42 -28.60 -13.03 8.94
CA GLU A 42 -28.06 -14.20 8.23
C GLU A 42 -26.62 -14.44 8.66
N HIS A 43 -26.41 -15.45 9.51
CA HIS A 43 -25.07 -15.87 9.96
C HIS A 43 -24.32 -16.52 8.80
N GLN A 44 -23.31 -15.83 8.29
CA GLN A 44 -22.42 -16.40 7.29
C GLN A 44 -21.18 -17.00 7.96
N GLN A 45 -21.06 -18.33 7.92
CA GLN A 45 -19.76 -18.99 8.10
C GLN A 45 -18.94 -18.75 6.83
N LYS A 46 -18.19 -17.64 6.81
CA LYS A 46 -17.47 -17.23 5.61
C LYS A 46 -16.17 -18.04 5.50
N ARG A 47 -16.21 -19.13 4.72
CA ARG A 47 -15.02 -19.52 3.94
C ARG A 47 -14.84 -18.48 2.85
N LEU A 48 -14.23 -17.33 3.17
CA LEU A 48 -13.93 -16.33 2.15
C LEU A 48 -12.86 -16.89 1.20
N LYS A 49 -13.30 -17.64 0.18
CA LYS A 49 -12.61 -17.66 -1.12
C LYS A 49 -12.85 -16.28 -1.72
N THR A 50 -11.91 -15.35 -1.56
CA THR A 50 -11.87 -14.20 -2.46
C THR A 50 -11.79 -14.76 -3.88
N VAL A 51 -12.73 -14.34 -4.73
CA VAL A 51 -13.04 -14.87 -6.07
C VAL A 51 -11.92 -14.61 -7.11
N LYS A 52 -10.66 -14.50 -6.69
CA LYS A 52 -9.49 -14.33 -7.57
C LYS A 52 -8.76 -15.63 -7.93
N GLN A 53 -9.24 -16.78 -7.47
CA GLN A 53 -8.67 -18.10 -7.81
C GLN A 53 -9.74 -19.00 -8.43
N TYR A 54 -10.03 -18.79 -9.72
CA TYR A 54 -10.69 -19.80 -10.55
C TYR A 54 -9.70 -20.84 -11.12
N ALA A 55 -8.43 -20.84 -10.66
CA ALA A 55 -7.38 -21.69 -11.22
C ALA A 55 -6.95 -22.89 -10.35
N ASP A 56 -7.27 -22.94 -9.05
CA ASP A 56 -6.89 -24.09 -8.22
C ASP A 56 -7.97 -24.43 -7.18
N ILE A 57 -8.66 -25.55 -7.40
CA ILE A 57 -9.77 -26.03 -6.56
C ILE A 57 -9.28 -26.93 -5.42
N ASP A 58 -8.04 -27.44 -5.46
CA ASP A 58 -7.61 -28.56 -4.61
C ASP A 58 -6.79 -28.20 -3.35
N ASP A 59 -6.45 -26.94 -3.11
CA ASP A 59 -5.69 -26.58 -1.91
C ASP A 59 -6.62 -26.26 -0.72
N ARG A 60 -6.88 -27.28 0.11
CA ARG A 60 -7.74 -27.18 1.32
C ARG A 60 -7.07 -26.50 2.51
N ASN A 61 -5.80 -26.07 2.40
CA ASN A 61 -5.01 -25.54 3.52
C ASN A 61 -4.55 -24.08 3.36
N GLN A 62 -5.05 -23.32 2.39
CA GLN A 62 -4.67 -21.90 2.26
C GLN A 62 -5.31 -21.04 3.35
N GLN A 63 -4.46 -20.53 4.25
CA GLN A 63 -4.80 -19.52 5.25
C GLN A 63 -5.32 -18.25 4.57
N VAL A 64 -6.39 -17.68 5.13
CA VAL A 64 -7.12 -16.52 4.59
C VAL A 64 -6.21 -15.27 4.63
N SER A 65 -5.55 -14.95 3.52
CA SER A 65 -4.64 -13.81 3.31
C SER A 65 -5.39 -12.46 3.20
N SER A 66 -6.23 -12.12 4.17
CA SER A 66 -7.34 -11.19 3.91
C SER A 66 -7.32 -9.89 4.72
N GLN A 67 -8.02 -8.89 4.18
CA GLN A 67 -8.30 -7.53 4.66
C GLN A 67 -8.98 -7.44 6.05
N PHE A 68 -8.85 -8.48 6.86
CA PHE A 68 -9.52 -8.67 8.13
C PHE A 68 -8.49 -8.85 9.24
N PHE A 69 -8.85 -8.35 10.41
CA PHE A 69 -8.08 -8.43 11.63
C PHE A 69 -8.85 -9.25 12.65
N LYS A 70 -8.18 -10.25 13.21
CA LYS A 70 -8.63 -10.97 14.40
C LYS A 70 -7.92 -10.39 15.61
N ASP A 71 -8.68 -9.98 16.61
CA ASP A 71 -8.15 -9.51 17.89
C ASP A 71 -8.30 -10.58 18.98
N PHE A 72 -7.86 -10.27 20.19
CA PHE A 72 -7.90 -11.20 21.33
C PHE A 72 -9.30 -11.75 21.63
N ALA A 73 -10.37 -11.03 21.29
CA ALA A 73 -11.73 -11.53 21.47
C ALA A 73 -12.07 -12.67 20.48
N CYS A 74 -11.26 -12.85 19.43
CA CYS A 74 -11.42 -13.90 18.44
C CYS A 74 -10.69 -15.21 18.82
N ASP A 75 -9.76 -15.18 19.78
CA ASP A 75 -8.86 -16.31 20.07
C ASP A 75 -9.59 -17.53 20.67
N GLY A 76 -10.75 -17.31 21.30
CA GLY A 76 -11.62 -18.36 21.85
C GLY A 76 -12.96 -18.53 21.13
N CYS A 77 -13.09 -17.99 19.92
CA CYS A 77 -14.35 -18.04 19.17
C CYS A 77 -14.37 -19.26 18.23
N ASP A 78 -15.31 -20.18 18.47
CA ASP A 78 -15.49 -21.38 17.64
C ASP A 78 -16.13 -21.08 16.26
N LEU A 79 -16.56 -19.83 16.02
CA LEU A 79 -17.15 -19.45 14.75
C LEU A 79 -16.09 -19.31 13.65
N LEU A 80 -16.39 -19.88 12.48
CA LEU A 80 -15.62 -19.70 11.24
C LEU A 80 -15.84 -18.28 10.68
N CYS A 81 -15.18 -17.30 11.31
CA CYS A 81 -15.27 -15.88 11.03
C CYS A 81 -13.91 -15.32 10.56
N PRO A 82 -13.86 -14.47 9.52
CA PRO A 82 -12.63 -13.83 9.07
C PRO A 82 -12.13 -12.73 10.03
N GLY A 83 -12.98 -12.23 10.93
CA GLY A 83 -12.69 -11.13 11.85
C GLY A 83 -13.30 -9.81 11.39
N VAL A 84 -12.72 -8.69 11.83
CA VAL A 84 -13.18 -7.33 11.51
C VAL A 84 -12.42 -6.81 10.30
N ARG A 85 -13.07 -6.23 9.27
CA ARG A 85 -12.32 -5.56 8.20
C ARG A 85 -11.49 -4.41 8.75
N ILE A 86 -10.26 -4.27 8.27
CA ILE A 86 -9.30 -3.29 8.78
C ILE A 86 -9.84 -1.85 8.76
N GLU A 87 -10.66 -1.49 7.78
CA GLU A 87 -11.23 -0.15 7.64
C GLU A 87 -12.23 0.21 8.76
N LEU A 88 -12.71 -0.80 9.49
CA LEU A 88 -13.62 -0.69 10.62
C LEU A 88 -12.89 -0.69 11.97
N ILE A 89 -11.59 -0.94 11.99
CA ILE A 89 -10.78 -0.76 13.19
C ILE A 89 -10.63 0.75 13.42
N SER A 90 -10.85 1.20 14.65
CA SER A 90 -10.66 2.61 15.00
C SER A 90 -9.21 3.05 14.74
N ASP A 91 -9.03 4.24 14.18
CA ASP A 91 -7.73 4.88 13.93
C ASP A 91 -6.79 4.83 15.15
N ALA A 92 -7.32 5.05 16.36
CA ALA A 92 -6.53 4.98 17.60
C ALA A 92 -5.93 3.57 17.82
N LYS A 93 -6.77 2.53 17.74
CA LYS A 93 -6.35 1.12 17.86
C LYS A 93 -5.37 0.72 16.75
N LEU A 94 -5.58 1.16 15.50
CA LEU A 94 -4.61 0.93 14.42
C LEU A 94 -3.25 1.55 14.75
N ALA A 95 -3.23 2.83 15.14
CA ALA A 95 -2.00 3.52 15.51
C ALA A 95 -1.28 2.85 16.69
N ASP A 96 -2.00 2.47 17.75
CA ASP A 96 -1.42 1.76 18.90
C ASP A 96 -0.71 0.47 18.50
N LEU A 97 -1.34 -0.32 17.65
CA LEU A 97 -0.77 -1.57 17.17
C LEU A 97 0.44 -1.36 16.25
N ILE A 98 0.43 -0.31 15.42
CA ILE A 98 1.59 0.05 14.58
C ILE A 98 2.75 0.55 15.45
N VAL A 99 2.47 1.40 16.44
CA VAL A 99 3.47 1.90 17.40
C VAL A 99 4.11 0.73 18.15
N LYS A 100 3.31 -0.24 18.59
CA LYS A 100 3.84 -1.47 19.22
C LYS A 100 4.76 -2.26 18.28
N ASP A 101 4.45 -2.30 16.98
CA ASP A 101 5.31 -2.96 15.99
C ASP A 101 6.61 -2.18 15.70
N LEU A 102 6.63 -0.87 15.98
CA LEU A 102 7.81 0.00 15.89
C LEU A 102 8.77 -0.14 17.09
N GLU A 103 8.35 -0.76 18.20
CA GLU A 103 9.18 -0.89 19.41
C GLU A 103 10.43 -1.79 19.22
N LYS A 104 10.53 -2.49 18.10
CA LYS A 104 11.77 -3.17 17.71
C LYS A 104 12.80 -2.11 17.29
N ALA A 105 13.86 -1.97 18.06
CA ALA A 105 14.95 -1.04 17.75
C ALA A 105 15.51 -1.31 16.35
N LEU A 106 15.49 -0.27 15.51
CA LEU A 106 16.17 -0.25 14.22
C LEU A 106 17.44 0.59 14.38
N GLU A 107 18.58 0.03 13.99
CA GLU A 107 19.80 0.81 13.72
C GLU A 107 19.72 1.30 12.26
N GLY A 108 20.42 2.37 11.88
CA GLY A 108 20.45 2.84 10.48
C GLY A 108 19.29 3.74 10.05
N GLU A 109 18.53 3.37 9.01
CA GLU A 109 17.39 4.14 8.49
C GLU A 109 16.05 3.55 8.97
N LEU A 110 15.01 4.39 9.00
CA LEU A 110 13.62 3.97 9.21
C LEU A 110 12.81 4.29 7.96
N ILE A 111 12.27 3.25 7.32
CA ILE A 111 11.35 3.38 6.19
C ILE A 111 9.99 2.83 6.62
N ILE A 112 8.96 3.66 6.62
CA ILE A 112 7.59 3.27 6.97
C ILE A 112 6.63 3.59 5.82
N SER A 113 5.57 2.81 5.69
CA SER A 113 4.53 2.94 4.66
C SER A 113 3.20 2.45 5.20
N SER A 114 2.21 2.27 4.33
CA SER A 114 0.92 1.62 4.63
C SER A 114 0.12 2.32 5.73
N LEU A 115 0.29 3.64 5.83
CA LEU A 115 -0.43 4.50 6.76
C LEU A 115 -1.66 5.17 6.10
N ASP A 116 -1.98 4.80 4.86
CA ASP A 116 -3.02 5.45 4.03
C ASP A 116 -4.41 5.44 4.68
N LEU A 117 -4.71 4.44 5.52
CA LEU A 117 -5.98 4.29 6.23
C LEU A 117 -6.09 5.11 7.52
N LEU A 118 -5.01 5.74 7.98
CA LEU A 118 -5.01 6.50 9.22
C LEU A 118 -5.42 7.96 8.96
N GLY A 119 -6.33 8.47 9.79
CA GLY A 119 -6.60 9.90 9.88
C GLY A 119 -5.49 10.68 10.60
N VAL A 120 -5.57 12.00 10.51
CA VAL A 120 -4.47 12.91 10.88
C VAL A 120 -3.92 12.70 12.30
N LYS A 121 -4.80 12.47 13.29
CA LYS A 121 -4.39 12.25 14.69
C LYS A 121 -3.66 10.92 14.89
N ALA A 122 -4.06 9.88 14.15
CA ALA A 122 -3.43 8.57 14.23
C ALA A 122 -2.08 8.55 13.52
N ILE A 123 -1.96 9.22 12.36
CA ILE A 123 -0.65 9.41 11.70
C ILE A 123 0.28 10.21 12.61
N ASP A 124 -0.18 11.32 13.18
CA ASP A 124 0.61 12.15 14.11
C ASP A 124 1.23 11.30 15.24
N LYS A 125 0.43 10.39 15.81
CA LYS A 125 0.87 9.45 16.85
C LYS A 125 1.94 8.47 16.35
N VAL A 126 1.75 7.87 15.17
CA VAL A 126 2.72 6.93 14.58
C VAL A 126 4.03 7.63 14.25
N LEU A 127 3.97 8.80 13.60
CA LEU A 127 5.18 9.57 13.24
C LEU A 127 5.93 10.08 14.47
N ALA A 128 5.22 10.43 15.56
CA ALA A 128 5.86 10.75 16.84
C ALA A 128 6.65 9.56 17.41
N ALA A 129 6.14 8.34 17.29
CA ALA A 129 6.87 7.13 17.70
C ALA A 129 8.06 6.82 16.77
N CYS A 130 7.98 7.15 15.48
CA CYS A 130 9.14 7.06 14.59
C CYS A 130 10.23 8.08 14.98
N LYS A 131 9.84 9.28 15.43
CA LYS A 131 10.78 10.32 15.88
C LYS A 131 11.65 9.87 17.05
N SER A 132 11.11 9.06 17.97
CA SER A 132 11.87 8.56 19.12
C SER A 132 12.87 7.45 18.80
N GLN A 133 12.86 6.90 17.59
CA GLN A 133 13.82 5.87 17.17
C GLN A 133 15.20 6.49 16.93
N PRO A 134 16.33 5.88 17.36
CA PRO A 134 17.68 6.43 17.21
C PRO A 134 18.26 6.16 15.80
N VAL A 135 17.52 6.57 14.76
CA VAL A 135 17.89 6.35 13.35
C VAL A 135 18.52 7.59 12.73
N ALA A 136 19.42 7.37 11.77
CA ALA A 136 20.12 8.42 11.04
C ALA A 136 19.23 9.13 10.01
N LYS A 137 18.24 8.42 9.46
CA LYS A 137 17.31 8.95 8.45
C LYS A 137 15.92 8.34 8.62
N ARG A 138 14.87 9.15 8.43
CA ARG A 138 13.46 8.75 8.45
C ARG A 138 12.80 9.03 7.11
N ILE A 139 12.20 8.00 6.54
CA ILE A 139 11.54 8.03 5.24
C ILE A 139 10.10 7.54 5.41
N LEU A 140 9.16 8.33 4.92
CA LEU A 140 7.77 7.91 4.77
C LEU A 140 7.50 7.64 3.29
N LEU A 141 6.95 6.47 2.96
CA LEU A 141 6.37 6.21 1.65
C LEU A 141 4.90 6.63 1.69
N TRP A 142 4.45 7.38 0.68
CA TRP A 142 3.09 7.88 0.62
C TRP A 142 2.53 7.82 -0.79
N GLY A 143 1.29 7.36 -0.92
CA GLY A 143 0.63 7.20 -2.21
C GLY A 143 -0.27 8.36 -2.62
N GLY A 144 -0.34 9.45 -1.86
CA GLY A 144 -1.15 10.62 -2.20
C GLY A 144 -2.67 10.44 -2.04
N VAL A 145 -3.12 9.21 -1.76
CA VAL A 145 -4.52 8.81 -1.59
C VAL A 145 -4.66 8.11 -0.24
N GLY A 146 -5.28 8.80 0.73
CA GLY A 146 -5.48 8.29 2.08
C GLY A 146 -6.50 9.10 2.85
N ARG A 147 -6.76 8.71 4.11
CA ARG A 147 -7.70 9.45 5.00
C ARG A 147 -7.16 10.79 5.48
N THR A 148 -5.83 10.96 5.47
CA THR A 148 -5.17 12.22 5.82
C THR A 148 -4.83 12.99 4.55
N ARG A 149 -5.14 14.30 4.54
CA ARG A 149 -4.89 15.14 3.36
C ARG A 149 -3.39 15.31 3.11
N ASN A 150 -3.03 15.53 1.86
CA ASN A 150 -1.63 15.64 1.43
C ASN A 150 -0.87 16.80 2.09
N ASP A 151 -1.52 17.97 2.26
CA ASP A 151 -0.93 19.12 2.96
C ASP A 151 -0.64 18.80 4.44
N GLN A 152 -1.52 18.04 5.09
CA GLN A 152 -1.35 17.61 6.47
C GLN A 152 -0.22 16.60 6.62
N ILE A 153 -0.05 15.67 5.66
CA ILE A 153 1.04 14.69 5.69
C ILE A 153 2.40 15.39 5.64
N VAL A 154 2.59 16.35 4.72
CA VAL A 154 3.86 17.08 4.62
C VAL A 154 4.16 17.81 5.93
N GLY A 155 3.18 18.54 6.49
CA GLY A 155 3.36 19.23 7.76
C GLY A 155 3.63 18.29 8.96
N LEU A 156 3.03 17.10 8.98
CA LEU A 156 3.31 16.09 9.99
C LEU A 156 4.73 15.50 9.85
N CYS A 157 5.19 15.23 8.64
CA CYS A 157 6.57 14.82 8.37
C CYS A 157 7.57 15.88 8.87
N GLU A 158 7.30 17.16 8.61
CA GLU A 158 8.15 18.27 9.05
C GLU A 158 8.18 18.35 10.60
N LYS A 159 7.00 18.31 11.24
CA LYS A 159 6.86 18.31 12.70
C LYS A 159 7.66 17.19 13.38
N HIS A 160 7.70 16.02 12.76
CA HIS A 160 8.32 14.82 13.34
C HIS A 160 9.75 14.55 12.85
N GLY A 161 10.33 15.45 12.05
CA GLY A 161 11.71 15.33 11.60
C GLY A 161 11.92 14.16 10.64
N PHE A 162 10.99 13.96 9.71
CA PHE A 162 11.23 13.11 8.55
C PHE A 162 12.14 13.83 7.55
N ASP A 163 13.07 13.10 6.96
CA ASP A 163 14.02 13.66 6.01
C ASP A 163 13.42 13.66 4.60
N GLU A 164 12.67 12.62 4.28
CA GLU A 164 12.19 12.36 2.92
C GLU A 164 10.77 11.80 2.93
N LEU A 165 9.94 12.33 2.04
CA LEU A 165 8.62 11.80 1.72
C LEU A 165 8.66 11.25 0.29
N VAL A 166 8.67 9.92 0.17
CA VAL A 166 8.73 9.23 -1.12
C VAL A 166 7.32 9.06 -1.65
N LEU A 167 7.05 9.74 -2.77
CA LEU A 167 5.77 9.75 -3.46
C LEU A 167 5.69 8.54 -4.38
N MET A 168 4.84 7.58 -4.01
CA MET A 168 4.65 6.31 -4.70
C MET A 168 3.75 6.50 -5.91
N VAL A 169 4.32 6.59 -7.11
CA VAL A 169 3.56 6.84 -8.33
C VAL A 169 2.91 5.56 -8.82
N ARG A 170 1.60 5.61 -9.01
CA ARG A 170 0.78 4.52 -9.54
C ARG A 170 -0.19 5.07 -10.59
N PRO A 171 -0.06 4.67 -11.86
CA PRO A 171 -0.95 5.13 -12.90
C PRO A 171 -2.30 4.42 -12.86
N THR A 172 -3.21 4.86 -13.71
CA THR A 172 -4.48 4.17 -13.93
C THR A 172 -4.22 2.87 -14.67
N VAL A 173 -4.68 1.76 -14.12
CA VAL A 173 -4.42 0.41 -14.65
C VAL A 173 -5.72 -0.37 -14.79
N ARG A 174 -5.89 -1.04 -15.92
CA ARG A 174 -6.99 -1.99 -16.12
C ARG A 174 -6.70 -3.29 -15.37
N GLN A 175 -7.62 -3.72 -14.50
CA GLN A 175 -7.44 -4.94 -13.72
C GLN A 175 -7.28 -6.18 -14.63
N ALA A 176 -6.42 -7.11 -14.22
CA ALA A 176 -6.35 -8.44 -14.82
C ALA A 176 -7.59 -9.27 -14.43
N GLY A 177 -8.07 -10.13 -15.33
CA GLY A 177 -9.14 -11.11 -15.03
C GLY A 177 -10.53 -10.80 -15.62
N GLY A 178 -10.62 -10.04 -16.72
CA GLY A 178 -11.84 -9.94 -17.53
C GLY A 178 -12.94 -9.01 -17.00
N VAL A 179 -12.81 -8.50 -15.77
CA VAL A 179 -13.61 -7.36 -15.32
C VAL A 179 -13.01 -6.13 -16.00
N GLN A 180 -13.77 -5.44 -16.85
CA GLN A 180 -13.35 -4.16 -17.46
C GLN A 180 -13.32 -3.01 -16.41
N ALA A 181 -12.87 -3.31 -15.20
CA ALA A 181 -12.73 -2.35 -14.12
C ALA A 181 -11.35 -1.67 -14.20
N TRP A 182 -11.39 -0.35 -14.10
CA TRP A 182 -10.21 0.50 -14.02
C TRP A 182 -9.88 0.76 -12.54
N GLU A 183 -8.63 0.52 -12.15
CA GLU A 183 -8.05 1.04 -10.93
C GLU A 183 -7.56 2.46 -11.23
N LEU A 184 -8.22 3.47 -10.65
CA LEU A 184 -7.85 4.87 -10.84
C LEU A 184 -6.48 5.13 -10.21
N GLY A 185 -5.52 5.64 -11.00
CA GLY A 185 -4.19 6.00 -10.52
C GLY A 185 -4.17 7.23 -9.60
N ASN A 186 -2.99 7.55 -9.10
CA ASN A 186 -2.75 8.65 -8.17
C ASN A 186 -1.88 9.79 -8.73
N VAL A 187 -1.62 9.80 -10.05
CA VAL A 187 -0.66 10.73 -10.67
C VAL A 187 -1.03 12.20 -10.41
N ASP A 188 -2.32 12.54 -10.52
CA ASP A 188 -2.81 13.91 -10.25
C ASP A 188 -2.64 14.29 -8.78
N GLN A 189 -2.91 13.34 -7.87
CA GLN A 189 -2.71 13.54 -6.44
C GLN A 189 -1.23 13.78 -6.14
N ILE A 190 -0.32 12.96 -6.68
CA ILE A 190 1.13 13.15 -6.54
C ILE A 190 1.55 14.52 -7.08
N ASN A 191 1.05 14.92 -8.26
CA ASN A 191 1.37 16.21 -8.85
C ASN A 191 0.95 17.37 -7.94
N SER A 192 -0.25 17.28 -7.35
CA SER A 192 -0.73 18.29 -6.39
C SER A 192 0.12 18.38 -5.11
N MET A 193 0.78 17.28 -4.71
CA MET A 193 1.58 17.26 -3.48
C MET A 193 2.81 18.17 -3.55
N PHE A 194 3.39 18.35 -4.74
CA PHE A 194 4.60 19.15 -4.93
C PHE A 194 4.47 20.58 -4.39
N ALA A 195 3.28 21.18 -4.51
CA ALA A 195 2.99 22.52 -4.03
C ALA A 195 3.09 22.68 -2.49
N HIS A 196 3.09 21.58 -1.74
CA HIS A 196 3.12 21.60 -0.28
C HIS A 196 4.54 21.54 0.32
N PHE A 197 5.58 21.23 -0.47
CA PHE A 197 6.95 21.08 0.01
C PHE A 197 7.70 22.41 0.09
N ASN A 198 7.48 23.14 1.20
CA ASN A 198 8.13 24.43 1.44
C ASN A 198 9.22 24.39 2.53
N GLY A 199 9.23 23.36 3.38
CA GLY A 199 10.11 23.26 4.53
C GLY A 199 11.30 22.30 4.35
N PRO A 200 11.74 21.64 5.43
CA PRO A 200 12.94 20.81 5.45
C PRO A 200 12.75 19.42 4.82
N VAL A 201 11.55 18.85 4.87
CA VAL A 201 11.25 17.54 4.27
C VAL A 201 11.44 17.63 2.77
N ARG A 202 12.17 16.67 2.19
CA ARG A 202 12.40 16.62 0.75
C ARG A 202 11.45 15.62 0.08
N PRO A 203 10.79 15.99 -1.02
CA PRO A 203 10.08 15.01 -1.82
C PRO A 203 11.10 14.11 -2.54
N ALA A 204 10.74 12.85 -2.72
CA ALA A 204 11.35 11.93 -3.67
C ALA A 204 10.24 11.24 -4.47
N LEU A 205 10.54 10.72 -5.64
CA LEU A 205 9.59 9.94 -6.43
C LEU A 205 9.95 8.47 -6.40
N PHE A 206 8.96 7.58 -6.38
CA PHE A 206 9.12 6.17 -6.65
C PHE A 206 8.33 5.80 -7.90
N VAL A 207 9.02 5.27 -8.92
CA VAL A 207 8.46 4.94 -10.22
C VAL A 207 8.74 3.48 -10.54
N VAL A 208 7.66 2.75 -10.85
CA VAL A 208 7.77 1.38 -11.36
C VAL A 208 7.81 1.45 -12.88
N VAL A 209 8.94 1.06 -13.48
CA VAL A 209 9.17 1.24 -14.92
C VAL A 209 8.24 0.34 -15.75
N ASN A 210 7.86 -0.82 -15.21
CA ASN A 210 6.91 -1.76 -15.82
C ASN A 210 5.66 -1.07 -16.41
N TYR A 211 5.10 -0.10 -15.68
CA TYR A 211 3.85 0.53 -16.08
C TYR A 211 3.94 1.32 -17.39
N GLN A 212 5.13 1.79 -17.79
CA GLN A 212 5.27 2.53 -19.04
C GLN A 212 5.15 1.65 -20.30
N LEU A 213 5.29 0.34 -20.13
CA LEU A 213 5.28 -0.63 -21.22
C LEU A 213 4.14 -1.65 -21.09
N ASP A 214 3.23 -1.45 -20.15
CA ASP A 214 2.08 -2.33 -19.95
C ASP A 214 0.85 -1.72 -20.63
N ASP A 215 0.31 -2.42 -21.63
CA ASP A 215 -0.87 -2.02 -22.40
C ASP A 215 -2.15 -1.85 -21.56
N ARG A 216 -2.13 -2.31 -20.30
CA ARG A 216 -3.22 -2.10 -19.32
C ARG A 216 -3.14 -0.72 -18.67
N THR A 217 -2.05 0.02 -18.85
CA THR A 217 -1.82 1.32 -18.23
C THR A 217 -2.30 2.44 -19.15
N VAL A 218 -2.96 3.45 -18.58
CA VAL A 218 -3.40 4.65 -19.32
C VAL A 218 -2.70 5.88 -18.79
N GLY A 219 -2.21 6.72 -19.72
CA GLY A 219 -1.71 8.06 -19.41
C GLY A 219 -0.40 8.07 -18.62
N PHE A 220 0.46 7.06 -18.78
CA PHE A 220 1.72 6.96 -18.04
C PHE A 220 2.90 6.61 -18.94
N ASP A 221 3.24 7.54 -19.82
CA ASP A 221 4.36 7.42 -20.74
C ASP A 221 5.63 8.09 -20.20
N THR A 222 6.66 8.21 -21.05
CA THR A 222 7.91 8.89 -20.72
C THR A 222 7.71 10.38 -20.48
N ALA A 223 6.83 11.05 -21.24
CA ALA A 223 6.60 12.47 -21.07
C ALA A 223 5.99 12.77 -19.69
N GLN A 224 5.01 11.97 -19.26
CA GLN A 224 4.38 12.11 -17.95
C GLN A 224 5.36 11.89 -16.80
N VAL A 225 6.23 10.87 -16.90
CA VAL A 225 7.27 10.60 -15.89
C VAL A 225 8.31 11.73 -15.82
N LEU A 226 8.73 12.26 -16.97
CA LEU A 226 9.67 13.38 -17.02
C LEU A 226 9.04 14.67 -16.48
N GLU A 227 7.73 14.88 -16.68
CA GLU A 227 7.03 16.02 -16.10
C GLU A 227 6.99 15.93 -14.56
N LEU A 228 6.64 14.76 -14.00
CA LEU A 228 6.74 14.54 -12.55
C LEU A 228 8.17 14.79 -12.03
N ALA A 229 9.20 14.37 -12.76
CA ALA A 229 10.59 14.63 -12.40
C ALA A 229 10.96 16.13 -12.42
N LYS A 230 10.39 16.93 -13.34
CA LYS A 230 10.57 18.39 -13.32
C LYS A 230 9.91 19.01 -12.09
N GLN A 231 8.69 18.59 -11.76
CA GLN A 231 7.97 19.08 -10.59
C GLN A 231 8.69 18.71 -9.29
N LEU A 232 9.24 17.50 -9.21
CA LEU A 232 10.13 17.06 -8.13
C LEU A 232 11.31 18.00 -7.95
N LYS A 233 12.03 18.30 -9.04
CA LYS A 233 13.19 19.21 -9.02
C LYS A 233 12.79 20.62 -8.59
N ALA A 234 11.68 21.14 -9.12
CA ALA A 234 11.14 22.45 -8.75
C ALA A 234 10.82 22.52 -7.24
N SER A 235 10.39 21.40 -6.67
CA SER A 235 10.10 21.23 -5.23
C SER A 235 11.33 20.88 -4.40
N LYS A 236 12.54 21.12 -4.93
CA LYS A 236 13.85 20.83 -4.29
C LYS A 236 14.08 19.35 -3.97
N GLY A 237 13.29 18.45 -4.55
CA GLY A 237 13.54 17.02 -4.53
C GLY A 237 14.76 16.67 -5.36
N ARG A 238 15.46 15.62 -4.96
CA ARG A 238 16.70 15.16 -5.64
C ARG A 238 16.65 13.72 -6.09
N ARG A 239 15.95 12.85 -5.36
CA ARG A 239 16.00 11.41 -5.58
C ARG A 239 14.79 10.91 -6.36
N ILE A 240 15.07 10.02 -7.31
CA ILE A 240 14.06 9.20 -7.96
C ILE A 240 14.42 7.73 -7.73
N TYR A 241 13.57 7.03 -7.02
CA TYR A 241 13.63 5.60 -6.83
C TYR A 241 12.95 4.90 -8.01
N LEU A 242 13.68 4.01 -8.66
CA LEU A 242 13.21 3.14 -9.72
C LEU A 242 12.97 1.74 -9.17
N ALA A 243 11.88 1.12 -9.57
CA ALA A 243 11.64 -0.30 -9.36
C ALA A 243 11.34 -0.99 -10.69
N VAL A 244 11.86 -2.19 -10.82
CA VAL A 244 11.67 -3.06 -11.97
C VAL A 244 11.32 -4.45 -11.48
N SER A 245 10.33 -5.09 -12.08
CA SER A 245 9.81 -6.39 -11.64
C SER A 245 9.50 -7.27 -12.86
N PRO A 246 9.67 -8.60 -12.79
CA PRO A 246 9.26 -9.49 -13.88
C PRO A 246 7.74 -9.57 -14.05
N ARG A 247 6.95 -8.90 -13.18
CA ARG A 247 5.50 -8.74 -13.28
C ARG A 247 5.12 -7.28 -13.01
N THR A 248 4.12 -6.74 -13.71
CA THR A 248 3.65 -5.37 -13.46
C THR A 248 2.91 -5.22 -12.13
N ASP A 249 2.25 -6.28 -11.65
CA ASP A 249 1.57 -6.33 -10.36
C ASP A 249 1.49 -7.81 -9.88
N PRO A 250 1.18 -8.10 -8.59
CA PRO A 250 1.15 -9.48 -8.10
C PRO A 250 0.18 -10.42 -8.81
N ALA A 251 -0.88 -9.88 -9.45
CA ALA A 251 -1.85 -10.66 -10.20
C ALA A 251 -1.51 -10.75 -11.70
N ALA A 252 -0.51 -10.01 -12.18
CA ALA A 252 -0.07 -10.04 -13.55
C ALA A 252 0.75 -11.32 -13.87
N PRO A 253 0.69 -11.80 -15.12
CA PRO A 253 1.60 -12.86 -15.58
C PRO A 253 3.06 -12.38 -15.53
N VAL A 254 3.97 -13.34 -15.45
CA VAL A 254 5.40 -13.09 -15.67
C VAL A 254 5.60 -12.62 -17.10
N LEU A 255 6.34 -11.53 -17.26
CA LEU A 255 6.70 -10.95 -18.54
C LEU A 255 7.68 -11.85 -19.28
N ASP A 256 7.54 -11.95 -20.59
CA ASP A 256 8.53 -12.65 -21.41
C ASP A 256 9.89 -11.93 -21.42
N LEU A 257 10.94 -12.61 -21.87
CA LEU A 257 12.29 -12.03 -21.88
C LEU A 257 12.39 -10.75 -22.72
N LYS A 258 11.66 -10.66 -23.84
CA LYS A 258 11.66 -9.48 -24.71
C LYS A 258 11.05 -8.27 -24.00
N GLN A 259 9.96 -8.49 -23.26
CA GLN A 259 9.32 -7.46 -22.42
C GLN A 259 10.23 -7.05 -21.27
N GLN A 260 10.89 -8.00 -20.61
CA GLN A 260 11.87 -7.71 -19.56
C GLN A 260 13.05 -6.89 -20.08
N ASP A 261 13.60 -7.25 -21.24
CA ASP A 261 14.69 -6.51 -21.90
C ASP A 261 14.27 -5.07 -22.23
N ALA A 262 13.04 -4.89 -22.72
CA ALA A 262 12.48 -3.57 -22.98
C ALA A 262 12.36 -2.73 -21.70
N ILE A 263 11.94 -3.33 -20.57
CA ILE A 263 11.89 -2.65 -19.26
C ILE A 263 13.29 -2.26 -18.78
N VAL A 264 14.26 -3.17 -18.90
CA VAL A 264 15.66 -2.87 -18.54
C VAL A 264 16.17 -1.69 -19.35
N GLN A 265 16.02 -1.73 -20.67
CA GLN A 265 16.44 -0.64 -21.56
C GLN A 265 15.74 0.69 -21.21
N LYS A 266 14.42 0.64 -20.98
CA LYS A 266 13.63 1.82 -20.58
C LYS A 266 14.10 2.41 -19.25
N SER A 267 14.48 1.56 -18.30
CA SER A 267 15.02 1.98 -17.01
C SER A 267 16.33 2.74 -17.17
N LEU A 268 17.21 2.30 -18.08
CA LEU A 268 18.48 2.98 -18.39
C LEU A 268 18.24 4.33 -19.06
N GLU A 269 17.31 4.41 -20.01
CA GLU A 269 16.92 5.66 -20.68
C GLU A 269 16.39 6.69 -19.69
N LEU A 270 15.46 6.29 -18.80
CA LEU A 270 14.93 7.16 -17.75
C LEU A 270 16.03 7.60 -16.79
N ALA A 271 16.88 6.69 -16.32
CA ALA A 271 17.95 7.01 -15.41
C ALA A 271 18.94 8.02 -16.03
N ALA A 272 19.28 7.86 -17.30
CA ALA A 272 20.11 8.83 -18.03
C ALA A 272 19.43 10.20 -18.11
N ALA A 273 18.13 10.25 -18.47
CA ALA A 273 17.37 11.48 -18.54
C ALA A 273 17.30 12.20 -17.17
N PHE A 274 17.06 11.45 -16.08
CA PHE A 274 17.05 12.00 -14.73
C PHE A 274 18.41 12.58 -14.32
N LYS A 275 19.52 11.89 -14.64
CA LYS A 275 20.87 12.41 -14.40
C LYS A 275 21.11 13.72 -15.16
N THR A 276 20.71 13.82 -16.43
CA THR A 276 20.79 15.06 -17.22
C THR A 276 19.96 16.18 -16.59
N MET A 277 18.83 15.85 -15.96
CA MET A 277 18.02 16.80 -15.20
C MET A 277 18.65 17.19 -13.85
N GLY A 278 19.77 16.61 -13.44
CA GLY A 278 20.41 16.86 -12.15
C GLY A 278 19.71 16.16 -10.98
N LEU A 279 18.99 15.07 -11.26
CA LEU A 279 18.36 14.20 -10.27
C LEU A 279 19.20 12.93 -10.08
N GLU A 280 19.06 12.31 -8.92
CA GLU A 280 19.75 11.09 -8.52
C GLU A 280 18.82 9.88 -8.70
N PRO A 281 18.94 9.11 -9.79
CA PRO A 281 18.22 7.86 -9.95
C PRO A 281 18.86 6.76 -9.10
N LEU A 282 18.04 6.08 -8.31
CA LEU A 282 18.44 4.95 -7.46
C LEU A 282 17.52 3.76 -7.77
N LEU A 283 18.09 2.59 -7.99
CA LEU A 283 17.33 1.37 -8.19
C LEU A 283 17.04 0.71 -6.84
N VAL A 284 15.77 0.49 -6.50
CA VAL A 284 15.43 -0.24 -5.26
C VAL A 284 15.55 -1.73 -5.53
N ALA A 285 16.46 -2.39 -4.81
CA ALA A 285 16.72 -3.81 -4.95
C ALA A 285 15.52 -4.66 -4.49
N ASN A 286 15.27 -5.78 -5.17
CA ASN A 286 14.34 -6.81 -4.72
C ASN A 286 15.12 -8.13 -4.51
N PRO A 287 15.81 -8.30 -3.37
CA PRO A 287 16.64 -9.49 -3.13
C PRO A 287 15.83 -10.80 -3.04
N SER A 288 14.50 -10.71 -2.92
CA SER A 288 13.59 -11.86 -2.86
C SER A 288 13.13 -12.37 -4.23
N ALA A 289 13.64 -11.79 -5.33
CA ALA A 289 13.37 -12.25 -6.69
C ALA A 289 14.14 -13.55 -7.04
N PRO A 290 13.57 -14.47 -7.83
CA PRO A 290 14.22 -15.73 -8.25
C PRO A 290 15.46 -15.51 -9.13
N LYS A 291 16.18 -16.61 -9.45
CA LYS A 291 17.46 -16.64 -10.20
C LYS A 291 17.49 -15.65 -11.38
N GLU A 292 18.54 -14.83 -11.42
CA GLU A 292 18.75 -13.68 -12.33
C GLU A 292 17.69 -12.56 -12.24
N PRO A 293 17.58 -11.87 -11.10
CA PRO A 293 16.66 -10.74 -10.94
C PRO A 293 16.84 -9.67 -11.99
N MET A 294 15.75 -9.22 -12.61
CA MET A 294 15.78 -8.14 -13.59
C MET A 294 16.42 -6.85 -13.04
N TRP A 295 16.30 -6.58 -11.73
CA TRP A 295 16.96 -5.44 -11.10
C TRP A 295 18.49 -5.55 -11.11
N LEU A 296 19.09 -6.75 -11.05
CA LEU A 296 20.55 -6.90 -11.15
C LEU A 296 21.06 -6.39 -12.50
N ARG A 297 20.32 -6.65 -13.58
CA ARG A 297 20.66 -6.19 -14.94
C ARG A 297 20.70 -4.66 -15.04
N VAL A 298 19.80 -3.97 -14.33
CA VAL A 298 19.78 -2.50 -14.26
C VAL A 298 20.85 -1.96 -13.30
N SER A 299 21.14 -2.69 -12.22
CA SER A 299 22.06 -2.26 -11.15
C SER A 299 23.51 -2.07 -11.63
N CYS A 300 23.90 -2.71 -12.73
CA CYS A 300 25.20 -2.49 -13.38
C CYS A 300 25.42 -1.04 -13.87
N HIS A 301 24.34 -0.26 -14.02
CA HIS A 301 24.37 1.09 -14.59
C HIS A 301 23.71 2.15 -13.70
N VAL A 302 22.79 1.74 -12.83
CA VAL A 302 22.07 2.59 -11.89
C VAL A 302 22.38 2.13 -10.47
N PRO A 303 22.90 3.01 -9.59
CA PRO A 303 23.20 2.62 -8.21
C PRO A 303 21.99 1.99 -7.53
N ALA A 304 22.20 0.84 -6.88
CA ALA A 304 21.16 0.13 -6.17
C ALA A 304 21.12 0.52 -4.68
N VAL A 305 19.92 0.57 -4.12
CA VAL A 305 19.67 0.74 -2.69
C VAL A 305 18.84 -0.43 -2.17
N ASP A 306 19.18 -0.92 -0.98
CA ASP A 306 18.41 -1.96 -0.31
C ASP A 306 17.56 -1.34 0.81
N TRP A 307 16.25 -1.37 0.63
CA TRP A 307 15.28 -0.98 1.67
C TRP A 307 14.98 -2.10 2.65
N GLY A 308 15.39 -3.33 2.33
CA GLY A 308 15.16 -4.56 3.09
C GLY A 308 15.32 -4.40 4.60
N PRO A 309 16.54 -4.06 5.07
CA PRO A 309 16.87 -3.94 6.49
C PRO A 309 16.17 -2.80 7.24
N TRP A 310 15.82 -1.73 6.53
CA TRP A 310 15.33 -0.47 7.12
C TRP A 310 13.80 -0.35 7.12
N PHE A 311 13.11 -1.24 6.41
CA PHE A 311 11.66 -1.18 6.23
C PHE A 311 10.90 -1.78 7.43
N VAL A 312 10.07 -0.95 8.07
CA VAL A 312 9.19 -1.37 9.16
C VAL A 312 8.05 -2.24 8.61
N LYS A 313 8.11 -3.54 8.89
CA LYS A 313 7.00 -4.48 8.61
C LYS A 313 6.03 -4.51 9.79
N HIS A 314 5.15 -3.52 9.89
CA HIS A 314 4.03 -3.56 10.85
C HIS A 314 2.91 -4.48 10.34
N ARG A 315 2.04 -4.95 11.24
CA ARG A 315 1.02 -5.96 10.97
C ARG A 315 -0.07 -5.56 9.97
N PHE A 316 -0.12 -4.29 9.60
CA PHE A 316 -1.06 -3.74 8.61
C PHE A 316 -0.34 -3.29 7.34
N ALA A 317 0.90 -3.72 7.12
CA ALA A 317 1.61 -3.47 5.87
C ALA A 317 1.45 -4.67 4.94
N GLY A 318 1.14 -4.40 3.67
CA GLY A 318 1.18 -5.40 2.60
C GLY A 318 -0.06 -5.44 1.70
N PRO A 319 0.06 -6.04 0.50
CA PRO A 319 -0.99 -6.05 -0.51
C PRO A 319 -2.25 -6.82 -0.08
N GLN A 320 -2.12 -7.77 0.86
CA GLN A 320 -3.22 -8.58 1.40
C GLN A 320 -4.30 -7.75 2.10
N PHE A 321 -3.95 -6.55 2.56
CA PHE A 321 -4.85 -5.63 3.23
C PHE A 321 -5.62 -4.72 2.27
N GLY A 322 -5.54 -4.98 0.96
CA GLY A 322 -6.51 -4.54 -0.03
C GLY A 322 -6.08 -3.37 -0.92
N TRP A 323 -7.05 -2.94 -1.73
CA TRP A 323 -6.94 -1.98 -2.85
C TRP A 323 -6.55 -0.54 -2.46
N VAL A 324 -6.19 -0.30 -1.20
CA VAL A 324 -6.06 1.05 -0.60
C VAL A 324 -4.63 1.35 -0.12
N MET A 325 -3.71 0.40 -0.17
CA MET A 325 -2.31 0.67 0.22
C MET A 325 -1.49 1.20 -0.95
N TRP A 326 -1.80 2.43 -1.34
CA TRP A 326 -1.09 3.19 -2.38
C TRP A 326 0.38 3.38 -2.03
N SER A 327 0.70 3.44 -0.74
CA SER A 327 2.07 3.64 -0.25
C SER A 327 2.92 2.37 -0.14
N TYR A 328 2.35 1.16 -0.26
CA TYR A 328 3.13 -0.08 -0.11
C TYR A 328 3.95 -0.40 -1.38
N PRO A 329 5.26 -0.65 -1.29
CA PRO A 329 6.13 -0.87 -2.45
C PRO A 329 6.17 -2.36 -2.84
N VAL A 330 5.05 -2.89 -3.34
CA VAL A 330 4.86 -4.34 -3.58
C VAL A 330 5.92 -4.98 -4.48
N TRP A 331 6.41 -4.25 -5.50
CA TRP A 331 7.37 -4.73 -6.51
C TRP A 331 8.75 -5.07 -5.97
N VAL A 332 9.09 -4.57 -4.78
CA VAL A 332 10.41 -4.73 -4.16
C VAL A 332 10.32 -5.43 -2.80
N ARG A 333 9.14 -5.92 -2.41
CA ARG A 333 8.90 -6.51 -1.08
C ARG A 333 8.30 -7.90 -1.10
N GLU A 334 7.46 -8.22 -2.08
CA GLU A 334 6.88 -9.55 -2.15
C GLU A 334 7.79 -10.50 -2.93
N PRO A 335 7.96 -11.75 -2.47
CA PRO A 335 8.62 -12.77 -3.25
C PRO A 335 7.85 -12.92 -4.56
N ILE A 336 8.58 -12.87 -5.68
CA ILE A 336 8.02 -13.20 -6.98
C ILE A 336 7.88 -14.72 -6.99
N LEU A 337 6.70 -15.20 -6.60
CA LEU A 337 6.33 -16.62 -6.63
C LEU A 337 6.36 -17.17 -8.06
#